data_AF-A0A353GUB7-F1
#
_entry.id   AF-A0A353GUB7-F1
#
_cell.length_a   1.000
_cell.length_b   1.000
_cell.length_c   1.000
_cell.angle_alpha   90.00
_cell.angle_beta   90.00
_cell.angle_gamma   90.00
#
_symmetry.space_group_name_H-M   'P 1'
#
loop_
_entity.id
_entity.type
_entity.pdbx_description
1 polymer ?
#
loop_
_entity_poly.entity_id
_entity_poly.type
_entity_poly.pdbx_seq_one_letter_code
_entity_poly.pdbx_strand_id
1 'polypeptide(L)'
;DTPFGLLVRKIAKMDRDAALRAFSSFINEQNLNANQIVFVNKVIDYIEQNGYVENVAELTKPPFDKPQSFVKLFDADKQKKFVQIVNELKENATKIIS
;
A
#
# COMPACT_ATOMS: atom_id res chain seq x y z
N ASP A 1 5.04 -25.08 16.31
CA ASP A 1 5.48 -23.77 15.79
C ASP A 1 6.90 -23.84 15.27
N THR A 2 7.06 -23.81 13.95
CA THR A 2 8.37 -23.87 13.29
C THR A 2 8.99 -22.47 13.19
N PRO A 3 10.34 -22.35 13.31
CA PRO A 3 11.06 -21.08 13.21
C PRO A 3 10.73 -20.29 11.93
N PHE A 4 10.47 -20.98 10.83
CA PHE A 4 10.08 -20.36 9.56
C PHE A 4 8.73 -19.62 9.65
N GLY A 5 7.73 -20.21 10.30
CA GLY A 5 6.42 -19.56 10.46
C GLY A 5 6.51 -18.27 11.29
N LEU A 6 7.41 -18.24 12.28
CA LEU A 6 7.70 -17.02 13.05
C LEU A 6 8.43 -15.97 12.22
N LEU A 7 9.38 -16.38 11.37
CA LEU A 7 10.10 -15.48 10.45
C LEU A 7 9.15 -14.84 9.44
N VAL A 8 8.32 -15.64 8.77
CA VAL A 8 7.30 -15.16 7.81
C VAL A 8 6.35 -14.16 8.48
N ARG A 9 5.89 -14.45 9.70
CA ARG A 9 5.00 -13.54 10.44
C ARG A 9 5.69 -12.24 10.85
N LYS A 10 6.98 -12.28 11.15
CA LYS A 10 7.77 -11.10 11.53
C LYS A 10 8.04 -10.19 10.34
N ILE A 11 8.33 -10.77 9.16
CA ILE A 11 8.50 -10.05 7.89
C ILE A 11 7.18 -9.36 7.51
N ALA A 12 6.07 -10.11 7.46
CA ALA A 12 4.75 -9.56 7.14
C ALA A 12 4.34 -8.38 8.07
N LYS A 13 4.64 -8.49 9.37
CA LYS A 13 4.40 -7.39 10.32
C LYS A 13 5.28 -6.16 10.02
N MET A 14 6.53 -6.38 9.63
CA MET A 14 7.47 -5.30 9.31
C MET A 14 7.06 -4.53 8.06
N ASP A 15 6.57 -5.24 7.04
CA ASP A 15 6.04 -4.66 5.79
C ASP A 15 4.76 -3.86 6.06
N ARG A 16 3.87 -4.38 6.91
CA ARG A 16 2.67 -3.67 7.36
C ARG A 16 3.01 -2.36 8.07
N ASP A 17 3.94 -2.39 9.02
CA ASP A 17 4.35 -1.19 9.74
C ASP A 17 5.02 -0.16 8.81
N ALA A 18 5.75 -0.62 7.78
CA ALA A 18 6.32 0.25 6.76
C ALA A 18 5.23 0.91 5.91
N ALA A 19 4.24 0.15 5.44
CA ALA A 19 3.10 0.67 4.70
C ALA A 19 2.31 1.71 5.52
N LEU A 20 2.00 1.38 6.78
CA LEU A 20 1.30 2.30 7.70
C LEU A 20 2.07 3.61 7.88
N ARG A 21 3.39 3.58 8.07
CA ARG A 21 4.21 4.79 8.22
C ARG A 21 4.19 5.65 6.95
N ALA A 22 4.43 5.05 5.79
CA ALA A 22 4.48 5.77 4.53
C ALA A 22 3.13 6.43 4.20
N PHE A 23 2.04 5.67 4.36
CA PHE A 23 0.69 6.19 4.10
C PHE A 23 0.18 7.15 5.17
N SER A 24 0.62 7.04 6.43
CA SER A 24 0.30 8.04 7.46
C SER A 24 0.88 9.41 7.12
N SER A 25 2.12 9.46 6.61
CA SER A 25 2.72 10.72 6.11
C SER A 25 1.88 11.28 4.96
N PHE A 26 1.52 10.43 3.99
CA PHE A 26 0.70 10.83 2.86
C PHE A 26 -0.68 11.39 3.25
N ILE A 27 -1.38 10.75 4.19
CA ILE A 27 -2.67 11.21 4.72
C ILE A 27 -2.52 12.59 5.35
N ASN A 28 -1.49 12.77 6.20
CA ASN A 28 -1.26 14.02 6.93
C ASN A 28 -0.83 15.17 6.00
N GLU A 29 -0.02 14.90 4.98
CA GLU A 29 0.49 15.91 4.06
C GLU A 29 -0.51 16.33 2.98
N GLN A 30 -1.43 15.45 2.59
CA GLN A 30 -2.30 15.66 1.42
C GLN A 30 -3.74 16.05 1.78
N ASN A 31 -4.08 16.18 3.07
CA ASN A 31 -5.43 16.51 3.55
C ASN A 31 -6.52 15.65 2.89
N LEU A 32 -6.35 14.33 2.96
CA LEU A 32 -7.25 13.41 2.28
C LEU A 32 -8.67 13.43 2.87
N ASN A 33 -9.67 13.26 2.00
CA ASN A 33 -11.05 13.08 2.43
C ASN A 33 -11.34 11.62 2.84
N ALA A 34 -12.52 11.39 3.41
CA ALA A 34 -12.91 10.07 3.91
C ALA A 34 -12.84 8.96 2.85
N ASN A 35 -13.26 9.21 1.61
CA ASN A 35 -13.21 8.22 0.54
C ASN A 35 -11.77 7.87 0.15
N GLN A 36 -10.89 8.88 0.13
CA GLN A 36 -9.46 8.70 -0.13
C GLN A 36 -8.77 7.91 1.00
N ILE A 37 -9.13 8.17 2.26
CA ILE A 37 -8.62 7.41 3.42
C ILE A 37 -9.07 5.95 3.35
N VAL A 38 -10.33 5.68 3.00
CA VAL A 38 -10.83 4.31 2.81
C VAL A 38 -10.03 3.59 1.72
N PHE A 39 -9.72 4.27 0.62
CA PHE A 39 -8.89 3.71 -0.44
C PHE A 39 -7.47 3.39 0.04
N VAL A 40 -6.83 4.30 0.78
CA VAL A 40 -5.50 4.08 1.37
C VAL A 40 -5.50 2.84 2.26
N ASN A 41 -6.48 2.71 3.16
CA ASN A 41 -6.59 1.55 4.05
C ASN A 41 -6.74 0.25 3.27
N LYS A 42 -7.53 0.26 2.19
CA LYS A 42 -7.69 -0.91 1.32
C LYS A 42 -6.37 -1.35 0.67
N VAL A 43 -5.50 -0.40 0.31
CA VAL A 43 -4.17 -0.71 -0.23
C VAL A 43 -3.25 -1.26 0.87
N ILE A 44 -3.31 -0.71 2.08
CA ILE A 44 -2.57 -1.26 3.23
C ILE A 44 -2.98 -2.70 3.51
N ASP A 45 -4.28 -2.98 3.55
CA ASP A 45 -4.81 -4.34 3.76
C ASP A 45 -4.35 -5.31 2.67
N TYR A 46 -4.31 -4.84 1.41
CA TYR A 46 -3.80 -5.63 0.29
C TYR A 46 -2.31 -5.94 0.44
N ILE A 47 -1.50 -4.94 0.80
CA ILE A 47 -0.06 -5.12 1.03
C ILE A 47 0.18 -6.07 2.21
N GLU A 48 -0.60 -5.97 3.29
CA GLU A 48 -0.50 -6.90 4.43
C GLU A 48 -0.75 -8.36 4.03
N GLN A 49 -1.68 -8.59 3.09
CA GLN A 49 -2.04 -9.94 2.63
C GLN A 49 -1.11 -10.50 1.55
N ASN A 50 -0.61 -9.63 0.66
CA ASN A 50 0.12 -10.03 -0.55
C ASN A 50 1.62 -9.67 -0.48
N GLY A 51 2.07 -9.01 0.58
CA GLY A 51 3.43 -8.52 0.78
C GLY A 51 3.67 -7.16 0.12
N TYR A 52 3.27 -6.99 -1.13
CA TYR A 52 3.41 -5.74 -1.89
C TYR A 52 2.44 -5.70 -3.08
N VAL A 53 2.37 -4.56 -3.78
CA VAL A 53 1.63 -4.44 -5.05
C VAL A 53 2.59 -4.74 -6.21
N GLU A 54 2.33 -5.79 -6.99
CA GLU A 54 3.22 -6.23 -8.06
C GLU A 54 3.25 -5.23 -9.22
N ASN A 55 2.07 -4.77 -9.66
CA ASN A 55 1.95 -3.74 -10.69
C ASN A 55 0.97 -2.64 -10.25
N VAL A 56 1.39 -1.38 -10.36
CA VAL A 56 0.56 -0.20 -10.02
C VAL A 56 -0.78 -0.14 -10.79
N ALA A 57 -0.86 -0.79 -11.96
CA ALA A 57 -2.11 -0.94 -12.70
C ALA A 57 -3.19 -1.72 -11.92
N GLU A 58 -2.81 -2.53 -10.92
CA GLU A 58 -3.75 -3.21 -10.01
C GLU A 58 -4.63 -2.23 -9.25
N LEU A 59 -4.13 -1.02 -8.94
CA LEU A 59 -4.92 0.02 -8.26
C LEU A 59 -6.10 0.54 -9.10
N THR A 60 -6.19 0.15 -10.37
CA THR A 60 -7.31 0.49 -11.27
C THR A 60 -8.25 -0.68 -11.53
N LYS A 61 -7.97 -1.85 -10.94
CA LYS A 61 -8.75 -3.10 -11.10
C LYS A 61 -9.49 -3.44 -9.80
N PRO A 62 -10.48 -4.35 -9.84
CA PRO A 62 -11.06 -4.90 -8.63
C PRO A 62 -9.99 -5.44 -7.68
N PRO A 63 -10.10 -5.18 -6.36
CA PRO A 63 -11.22 -4.51 -5.69
C PRO A 63 -11.14 -2.97 -5.70
N PHE A 64 -10.05 -2.35 -6.15
CA PHE A 64 -9.76 -0.91 -6.05
C PHE A 64 -10.56 -0.01 -7.01
N ASP A 65 -11.20 -0.56 -8.02
CA ASP A 65 -12.04 0.18 -8.97
C ASP A 65 -13.37 0.67 -8.37
N LYS A 66 -13.77 0.14 -7.21
CA LYS A 66 -15.05 0.42 -6.54
C LYS A 66 -14.89 0.98 -5.12
N PRO A 67 -15.79 1.89 -4.68
CA PRO A 67 -16.93 2.46 -5.42
C PRO A 67 -16.51 3.53 -6.45
N GLN A 68 -15.29 4.03 -6.35
CA GLN A 68 -14.70 5.00 -7.28
C GLN A 68 -13.27 4.56 -7.58
N SER A 69 -12.87 4.61 -8.85
CA SER A 69 -11.53 4.20 -9.26
C SER A 69 -10.47 5.18 -8.76
N PHE A 70 -9.24 4.67 -8.57
CA PHE A 70 -8.07 5.46 -8.19
C PHE A 70 -7.90 6.75 -9.01
N VAL A 71 -8.02 6.63 -10.34
CA VAL A 71 -7.87 7.76 -11.29
C VAL A 71 -8.91 8.85 -11.07
N LYS A 72 -10.12 8.51 -10.61
CA LYS A 72 -11.18 9.48 -10.31
C LYS A 72 -11.12 10.02 -8.89
N LEU A 73 -10.51 9.26 -7.97
CA LEU A 73 -10.51 9.56 -6.54
C LEU A 73 -9.38 10.51 -6.13
N PHE A 74 -8.28 10.52 -6.87
CA PHE A 74 -7.11 11.36 -6.62
C PHE A 74 -6.82 12.26 -7.82
N ASP A 75 -6.34 13.48 -7.59
CA ASP A 75 -5.77 14.31 -8.65
C ASP A 75 -4.38 13.80 -9.09
N ALA A 76 -3.85 14.35 -10.18
CA ALA A 76 -2.60 13.86 -10.79
C ALA A 76 -1.41 13.90 -9.82
N ASP A 77 -1.29 14.93 -8.97
CA ASP A 77 -0.20 15.06 -8.02
C ASP A 77 -0.28 14.01 -6.92
N LYS A 78 -1.48 13.79 -6.37
CA LYS A 78 -1.73 12.74 -5.37
C LYS A 78 -1.55 11.36 -5.99
N GLN A 79 -1.98 11.13 -7.23
CA GLN A 79 -1.76 9.85 -7.93
C GLN A 79 -0.27 9.55 -8.06
N LYS A 80 0.54 10.53 -8.49
CA LYS A 80 1.99 10.36 -8.65
C LYS A 80 2.66 10.01 -7.32
N LYS A 81 2.35 10.76 -6.25
CA LYS A 81 2.90 10.49 -4.91
C LYS A 81 2.50 9.11 -4.38
N PHE A 82 1.23 8.73 -4.57
CA PHE A 82 0.74 7.43 -4.15
C PHE A 82 1.48 6.29 -4.87
N VAL A 83 1.65 6.41 -6.18
CA VAL A 83 2.41 5.44 -6.99
C VAL A 83 3.87 5.36 -6.54
N GLN A 84 4.50 6.48 -6.20
CA GLN A 84 5.86 6.48 -5.65
C GLN A 84 5.94 5.69 -4.33
N ILE A 85 5.03 5.94 -3.39
CA ILE A 85 4.96 5.21 -2.11
C ILE A 85 4.81 3.70 -2.35
N VAL A 86 3.91 3.30 -3.25
CA VAL A 86 3.68 1.88 -3.56
C VAL A 86 4.93 1.22 -4.13
N ASN A 87 5.65 1.91 -5.02
CA ASN A 87 6.89 1.40 -5.59
C ASN A 87 8.01 1.30 -4.54
N GLU A 88 8.15 2.30 -3.66
CA GLU A 88 9.12 2.26 -2.56
C GLU A 88 8.86 1.10 -1.60
N LEU A 89 7.59 0.82 -1.29
CA LEU A 89 7.21 -0.33 -0.48
C LEU A 89 7.55 -1.67 -1.17
N LYS A 90 7.32 -1.78 -2.48
CA LYS A 90 7.75 -2.96 -3.27
C LYS A 90 9.26 -3.14 -3.24
N GLU A 91 10.03 -2.08 -3.47
CA GLU A 91 11.49 -2.14 -3.40
C GLU A 91 11.98 -2.58 -2.02
N ASN A 92 11.38 -2.08 -0.95
CA ASN A 92 11.75 -2.46 0.41
C ASN A 92 11.44 -3.94 0.70
N ALA A 93 10.26 -4.42 0.31
CA ALA A 93 9.85 -5.81 0.49
C ALA A 93 10.76 -6.78 -0.28
N THR A 94 11.18 -6.41 -1.49
CA THR A 94 12.04 -7.24 -2.35
C THR A 94 13.52 -7.21 -1.97
N LYS A 95 14.03 -6.07 -1.45
CA LYS A 95 15.41 -5.95 -0.95
C LYS A 95 15.69 -6.83 0.27
N ILE A 96 14.70 -7.06 1.14
CA ILE A 96 14.88 -7.89 2.35
C ILE A 96 15.05 -9.38 2.01
N ILE A 97 14.58 -9.82 0.83
CA ILE A 97 14.62 -11.21 0.38
C ILE A 97 15.88 -11.49 -0.49
N SER A 98 16.71 -10.47 -0.78
CA SER A 98 17.91 -10.59 -1.62
C SER A 98 19.19 -10.82 -0.82
#